data_AF-A0A2G5IUD3-F1
#
_entry.id   AF-A0A2G5IUD3-F1
#
_cell.length_a   1.000
_cell.length_b   1.000
_cell.length_c   1.000
_cell.angle_alpha   90.00
_cell.angle_beta   90.00
_cell.angle_gamma   90.00
#
_symmetry.space_group_name_H-M   'P 1'
#
loop_
_entity.id
_entity.type
_entity.pdbx_description
1 polymer ?
#
loop_
_entity_poly.entity_id
_entity_poly.type
_entity_poly.pdbx_seq_one_letter_code
_entity_poly.pdbx_strand_id
1 'polypeptide(L)'
;MVTVHPVRDADKIQRPYQGPYMSARRYVMKTFSDSKSPALRARAERFLTNAPCPACGGTKLRPEALEVTFAGSNIAELAALPLTELVERLERAAERESTSETARVLTDDLRERIAPILELGLGYISLDRATPTLSVGEPQRLCLATQLRFGLFGVLTVRQRGATFAGWVIDLGPGGGDAGGRIAASGPPAEVAREDGSRTAPNLARALPRAR
;
A
#
# COMPACT_ATOMS: atom_id res chain seq x y z
N MET A 1 -26.47 -20.40 -31.78
CA MET A 1 -27.45 -20.82 -30.74
C MET A 1 -27.20 -22.28 -30.43
N VAL A 2 -27.53 -22.73 -29.22
CA VAL A 2 -27.46 -24.14 -28.82
C VAL A 2 -28.80 -24.58 -28.26
N THR A 3 -29.18 -25.81 -28.60
CA THR A 3 -30.35 -26.47 -27.99
C THR A 3 -29.96 -26.96 -26.61
N VAL A 4 -30.58 -26.41 -25.58
CA VAL A 4 -30.37 -26.85 -24.20
C VAL A 4 -31.44 -27.87 -23.85
N HIS A 5 -31.00 -29.07 -23.45
CA HIS A 5 -31.84 -30.11 -22.88
C HIS A 5 -31.67 -30.07 -21.36
N PRO A 6 -32.52 -29.34 -20.61
CA PRO A 6 -32.37 -29.24 -19.18
C PRO A 6 -32.61 -30.61 -18.52
N VAL A 7 -31.84 -30.94 -17.48
CA VAL A 7 -32.12 -32.08 -16.60
C VAL A 7 -32.67 -31.50 -15.30
N ARG A 8 -33.98 -31.65 -15.09
CA ARG A 8 -34.72 -31.18 -13.89
C ARG A 8 -35.29 -32.36 -13.10
N ASP A 9 -35.79 -32.11 -11.89
CA ASP A 9 -36.49 -33.12 -11.08
C ASP A 9 -37.72 -33.68 -11.83
N ALA A 10 -38.16 -34.90 -11.46
CA ALA A 10 -39.20 -35.67 -12.15
C ALA A 10 -40.53 -34.90 -12.37
N ASP A 11 -40.83 -33.96 -11.46
CA ASP A 11 -42.10 -33.22 -11.45
C ASP A 11 -42.05 -31.95 -12.32
N LYS A 12 -40.91 -31.65 -12.96
CA LYS A 12 -40.68 -30.41 -13.71
C LYS A 12 -40.68 -30.64 -15.22
N ILE A 13 -41.27 -29.71 -15.96
CA ILE A 13 -41.34 -29.75 -17.44
C ILE A 13 -39.93 -29.70 -18.05
N GLN A 14 -39.56 -30.74 -18.80
CA GLN A 14 -38.27 -30.92 -19.47
C GLN A 14 -38.26 -30.45 -20.94
N ARG A 15 -38.82 -29.26 -21.22
CA ARG A 15 -38.87 -28.75 -22.60
C ARG A 15 -37.51 -28.18 -23.04
N PRO A 16 -36.95 -28.64 -24.17
CA PRO A 16 -35.74 -28.04 -24.74
C PRO A 16 -36.00 -26.59 -25.15
N TYR A 17 -34.98 -25.75 -25.06
CA TYR A 17 -35.04 -24.36 -25.51
C TYR A 17 -33.78 -23.98 -26.29
N GLN A 18 -33.91 -22.97 -27.14
CA GLN A 18 -32.78 -22.36 -27.85
C GLN A 18 -32.16 -21.27 -26.97
N GLY A 19 -30.90 -21.43 -26.61
CA GLY A 19 -30.15 -20.47 -25.82
C GLY A 19 -28.90 -19.95 -26.54
N PRO A 20 -28.41 -18.76 -26.18
CA PRO A 20 -27.06 -18.36 -26.56
C PRO A 20 -26.04 -19.25 -25.82
N TYR A 21 -25.07 -19.79 -26.56
CA TYR A 21 -23.95 -20.50 -25.95
C TYR A 21 -22.94 -19.49 -25.40
N MET A 22 -22.49 -19.71 -24.17
CA MET A 22 -21.34 -19.01 -23.59
C MET A 22 -20.26 -20.03 -23.27
N SER A 23 -19.08 -19.85 -23.86
CA SER A 23 -17.92 -20.67 -23.50
C SER A 23 -17.51 -20.42 -22.05
N ALA A 24 -16.88 -21.41 -21.43
CA ALA A 24 -16.34 -21.29 -20.06
C ALA A 24 -15.42 -20.06 -19.94
N ARG A 25 -14.52 -19.85 -20.91
CA ARG A 25 -13.65 -18.66 -20.96
C ARG A 25 -14.46 -17.36 -20.98
N ARG A 26 -15.49 -17.26 -21.83
CA ARG A 26 -16.31 -16.05 -21.93
C ARG A 26 -17.09 -15.79 -20.64
N TYR A 27 -17.62 -16.85 -20.02
CA TYR A 27 -18.31 -16.75 -18.73
C TYR A 27 -17.37 -16.25 -17.63
N VAL A 28 -16.21 -16.89 -17.44
CA VAL A 28 -15.23 -16.51 -16.40
C VAL A 28 -14.75 -15.07 -16.60
N MET A 29 -14.31 -14.70 -17.81
CA MET A 29 -13.82 -13.34 -18.08
C MET A 29 -14.91 -12.28 -17.84
N LYS A 30 -16.14 -12.54 -18.30
CA LYS A 30 -17.27 -11.63 -18.10
C LYS A 30 -17.61 -11.49 -16.62
N THR A 31 -17.68 -12.59 -15.88
CA THR A 31 -17.97 -12.58 -14.44
C THR A 31 -16.89 -11.85 -13.65
N PHE A 32 -15.61 -12.04 -14.00
CA PHE A 32 -14.51 -11.36 -13.33
C PHE A 32 -14.50 -9.85 -13.61
N SER A 33 -14.73 -9.42 -14.85
CA SER A 33 -14.71 -8.01 -15.23
C SER A 33 -15.95 -7.24 -14.78
N ASP A 34 -17.16 -7.78 -15.03
CA ASP A 34 -18.40 -7.00 -14.98
C ASP A 34 -19.15 -7.16 -13.64
N SER A 35 -18.88 -8.23 -12.88
CA SER A 35 -19.64 -8.50 -11.66
C SER A 35 -19.29 -7.52 -10.55
N LYS A 36 -20.34 -6.97 -9.91
CA LYS A 36 -20.21 -6.13 -8.70
C LYS A 36 -20.10 -6.95 -7.41
N SER A 37 -20.37 -8.25 -7.46
CA SER A 37 -20.33 -9.13 -6.28
C SER A 37 -18.89 -9.61 -6.01
N PRO A 38 -18.31 -9.31 -4.83
CA PRO A 38 -16.96 -9.77 -4.48
C PRO A 38 -16.83 -11.30 -4.48
N ALA A 39 -17.86 -12.00 -3.97
CA ALA A 39 -17.86 -13.47 -3.92
C ALA A 39 -17.86 -14.11 -5.32
N LEU A 40 -18.60 -13.54 -6.27
CA LEU A 40 -18.61 -14.03 -7.66
C LEU A 40 -17.28 -13.73 -8.37
N ARG A 41 -16.70 -12.55 -8.15
CA ARG A 41 -15.37 -12.22 -8.69
C ARG A 41 -14.30 -13.17 -8.16
N ALA A 42 -14.25 -13.39 -6.85
CA ALA A 42 -13.33 -14.33 -6.22
C ALA A 42 -13.52 -15.78 -6.74
N ARG A 43 -14.77 -16.20 -6.98
CA ARG A 43 -15.05 -17.50 -7.60
C ARG A 43 -14.48 -17.60 -9.01
N ALA A 44 -14.63 -16.56 -9.83
CA ALA A 44 -14.10 -16.53 -11.19
C ALA A 44 -12.57 -16.45 -11.21
N GLU A 45 -11.98 -15.70 -10.29
CA GLU A 45 -10.54 -15.50 -10.14
C GLU A 45 -9.76 -16.80 -9.91
N ARG A 46 -10.36 -17.79 -9.25
CA ARG A 46 -9.76 -19.13 -9.07
C ARG A 46 -9.43 -19.85 -10.38
N PHE A 47 -10.02 -19.44 -11.50
CA PHE A 47 -9.76 -20.00 -12.83
C PHE A 47 -8.87 -19.08 -13.68
N LEU A 48 -8.31 -18.02 -13.10
CA LEU A 48 -7.44 -17.05 -13.75
C LEU A 48 -6.03 -17.14 -13.18
N THR A 49 -5.05 -16.89 -14.04
CA THR A 49 -3.64 -16.72 -13.65
C THR A 49 -3.20 -15.32 -14.03
N ASN A 50 -2.48 -14.65 -13.14
CA ASN A 50 -1.88 -13.35 -13.44
C ASN A 50 -0.61 -13.54 -14.27
N ALA A 51 -0.51 -12.81 -15.37
CA ALA A 51 0.65 -12.77 -16.25
C ALA A 51 0.93 -11.31 -16.65
N PRO A 52 2.18 -10.96 -16.99
CA PRO A 52 2.47 -9.63 -17.51
C PRO A 52 1.65 -9.37 -18.78
N CYS A 53 1.18 -8.13 -18.92
CA CYS A 53 0.40 -7.75 -20.09
C CYS A 53 1.28 -7.84 -21.35
N PRO A 54 0.87 -8.57 -22.40
CA PRO A 54 1.68 -8.72 -23.61
C PRO A 54 1.84 -7.42 -24.41
N ALA A 55 0.93 -6.45 -24.22
CA ALA A 55 0.97 -5.18 -24.95
C ALA A 55 1.91 -4.15 -24.30
N CYS A 56 1.95 -4.07 -22.97
CA CYS A 56 2.73 -3.05 -22.26
C CYS A 56 3.83 -3.62 -21.36
N GLY A 57 4.01 -4.95 -21.33
CA GLY A 57 5.00 -5.62 -20.48
C GLY A 57 4.76 -5.47 -18.98
N GLY A 58 3.63 -4.90 -18.55
CA GLY A 58 3.36 -4.58 -17.14
C GLY A 58 3.59 -3.13 -16.75
N THR A 59 4.06 -2.27 -17.66
CA THR A 59 4.24 -0.82 -17.41
C THR A 59 2.93 -0.08 -17.16
N LYS A 60 1.79 -0.63 -17.62
CA LYS A 60 0.43 -0.03 -17.55
C LYS A 60 0.29 1.29 -18.31
N LEU A 61 1.27 1.61 -19.17
CA LEU A 61 1.29 2.83 -19.97
C LEU A 61 1.00 2.50 -21.44
N ARG A 62 0.50 3.52 -22.16
CA ARG A 62 0.36 3.43 -23.61
C ARG A 62 1.73 3.60 -24.28
N PRO A 63 1.95 3.04 -25.49
CA PRO A 63 3.22 3.19 -26.20
C PRO A 63 3.66 4.65 -26.38
N GLU A 64 2.71 5.56 -26.66
CA GLU A 64 2.99 6.98 -26.87
C GLU A 64 3.53 7.66 -25.60
N ALA A 65 3.13 7.17 -24.42
CA ALA A 65 3.66 7.68 -23.15
C ALA A 65 5.09 7.18 -22.87
N LEU A 66 5.47 6.02 -23.42
CA LEU A 66 6.81 5.45 -23.27
C LEU A 66 7.84 6.10 -24.22
N GLU A 67 7.39 6.78 -25.27
CA GLU A 67 8.24 7.58 -26.15
C GLU A 67 8.72 8.88 -25.51
N VAL A 68 7.98 9.39 -24.51
CA VAL A 68 8.37 10.59 -23.77
C VAL A 68 9.52 10.24 -22.83
N THR A 69 10.66 10.89 -23.03
CA THR A 69 11.86 10.65 -22.24
C THR A 69 12.27 11.87 -21.42
N PHE A 70 12.85 11.59 -20.26
CA PHE A 70 13.53 12.55 -19.42
C PHE A 70 14.93 12.02 -19.14
N ALA A 71 15.96 12.80 -19.46
CA ALA A 71 17.35 12.38 -19.34
C ALA A 71 17.70 11.06 -20.09
N GLY A 72 16.98 10.76 -21.18
CA GLY A 72 17.17 9.54 -21.96
C GLY A 72 16.47 8.29 -21.40
N SER A 73 15.66 8.42 -20.35
CA SER A 73 14.84 7.33 -19.81
C SER A 73 13.36 7.68 -19.84
N ASN A 74 12.50 6.70 -20.10
CA ASN A 74 11.05 6.89 -20.01
C ASN A 74 10.57 6.80 -18.55
N ILE A 75 9.31 7.17 -18.31
CA ILE A 75 8.72 7.17 -16.97
C ILE A 75 8.69 5.77 -16.31
N ALA A 76 8.53 4.69 -17.09
CA ALA A 76 8.50 3.34 -16.53
C ALA A 76 9.89 2.89 -16.06
N GLU A 77 10.93 3.22 -16.82
CA GLU A 77 12.32 2.98 -16.45
C GLU A 77 12.69 3.74 -15.18
N LEU A 78 12.35 5.03 -15.11
CA LEU A 78 12.61 5.84 -13.91
C LEU A 78 11.83 5.33 -12.69
N ALA A 79 10.58 4.88 -12.86
CA ALA A 79 9.77 4.35 -11.78
C ALA A 79 10.25 2.99 -11.25
N ALA A 80 10.94 2.21 -12.08
CA ALA A 80 11.50 0.91 -11.71
C ALA A 80 12.83 1.02 -10.94
N LEU A 81 13.49 2.18 -10.98
CA LEU A 81 14.72 2.40 -10.23
C LEU A 81 14.46 2.45 -8.71
N PRO A 82 15.43 2.00 -7.89
CA PRO A 82 15.44 2.33 -6.47
C PRO A 82 15.42 3.84 -6.28
N LEU A 83 14.73 4.33 -5.25
CA LEU A 83 14.64 5.78 -4.96
C LEU A 83 16.02 6.46 -4.85
N THR A 84 17.03 5.74 -4.36
CA THR A 84 18.43 6.22 -4.33
C THR A 84 18.96 6.52 -5.72
N GLU A 85 18.88 5.57 -6.66
CA GLU A 85 19.33 5.77 -8.04
C GLU A 85 18.44 6.78 -8.79
N LEU A 86 17.14 6.81 -8.49
CA LEU A 86 16.22 7.78 -9.08
C LEU A 86 16.65 9.21 -8.74
N VAL A 87 16.94 9.49 -7.47
CA VAL A 87 17.42 10.82 -7.05
C VAL A 87 18.70 11.17 -7.80
N GLU A 88 19.71 10.30 -7.83
CA GLU A 88 20.95 10.55 -8.57
C GLU A 88 20.71 10.88 -10.05
N ARG A 89 19.80 10.18 -10.72
CA ARG A 89 19.47 10.46 -12.13
C ARG A 89 18.76 11.79 -12.30
N LEU A 90 17.88 12.15 -11.36
CA LEU A 90 17.20 13.44 -11.32
C LEU A 90 18.21 14.59 -11.15
N GLU A 91 19.21 14.47 -10.27
CA GLU A 91 20.25 15.51 -10.11
C GLU A 91 21.06 15.71 -11.39
N ARG A 92 21.56 14.61 -11.96
CA ARG A 92 22.33 14.64 -13.22
C ARG A 92 21.52 15.23 -14.38
N ALA A 93 20.19 15.12 -14.34
CA ALA A 93 19.31 15.72 -15.34
C ALA A 93 19.11 17.22 -15.13
N ALA A 94 19.00 17.67 -13.88
CA ALA A 94 18.83 19.08 -13.53
C ALA A 94 20.08 19.92 -13.85
N GLU A 95 21.27 19.33 -13.74
CA GLU A 95 22.57 19.96 -14.04
C GLU A 95 22.82 20.22 -15.53
N ARG A 96 22.05 19.59 -16.43
CA ARG A 96 22.22 19.80 -17.88
C ARG A 96 21.76 21.19 -18.28
N GLU A 97 22.57 21.86 -19.12
CA GLU A 97 22.32 23.22 -19.59
C GLU A 97 21.04 23.35 -20.44
N SER A 98 20.64 22.27 -21.12
CA SER A 98 19.41 22.20 -21.92
C SER A 98 18.11 21.98 -21.12
N THR A 99 18.18 21.89 -19.79
CA THR A 99 17.01 21.64 -18.93
C THR A 99 16.27 22.94 -18.65
N SER A 100 14.95 22.96 -18.87
CA SER A 100 14.13 24.14 -18.61
C SER A 100 14.09 24.49 -17.12
N GLU A 101 13.90 25.76 -16.80
CA GLU A 101 13.76 26.23 -15.41
C GLU A 101 12.62 25.50 -14.68
N THR A 102 11.49 25.26 -15.36
CA THR A 102 10.38 24.48 -14.81
C THR A 102 10.79 23.05 -14.48
N ALA A 103 11.58 22.41 -15.33
CA ALA A 103 12.05 21.05 -15.08
C ALA A 103 13.01 21.00 -13.88
N ARG A 104 13.83 22.03 -13.66
CA ARG A 104 14.68 22.15 -12.47
C ARG A 104 13.85 22.28 -11.19
N VAL A 105 12.88 23.20 -11.17
CA VAL A 105 11.98 23.41 -10.02
C VAL A 105 11.22 22.13 -9.66
N LEU A 106 10.66 21.43 -10.66
CA LEU A 106 9.95 20.17 -10.43
C LEU A 106 10.89 19.06 -9.93
N THR A 107 12.12 19.01 -10.44
CA THR A 107 13.12 18.03 -10.00
C THR A 107 13.54 18.26 -8.56
N ASP A 108 13.69 19.52 -8.16
CA ASP A 108 14.04 19.89 -6.79
C ASP A 108 12.88 19.59 -5.81
N ASP A 109 11.63 19.92 -6.17
CA ASP A 109 10.46 19.53 -5.38
C ASP A 109 10.40 18.01 -5.21
N LEU A 110 10.63 17.22 -6.27
CA LEU A 110 10.66 15.75 -6.21
C LEU A 110 11.73 15.23 -5.26
N ARG A 111 12.94 15.78 -5.32
CA ARG A 111 14.05 15.46 -4.40
C ARG A 111 13.64 15.72 -2.95
N GLU A 112 13.06 16.88 -2.67
CA GLU A 112 12.59 17.21 -1.31
C GLU A 112 11.51 16.22 -0.82
N ARG A 113 10.65 15.68 -1.71
CA ARG A 113 9.68 14.65 -1.31
C ARG A 113 10.32 13.30 -1.00
N ILE A 114 11.38 12.95 -1.75
CA ILE A 114 12.04 11.65 -1.64
C ILE A 114 13.01 11.64 -0.45
N ALA A 115 13.60 12.78 -0.08
CA ALA A 115 14.58 12.86 1.00
C ALA A 115 14.11 12.24 2.34
N PRO A 116 12.93 12.54 2.89
CA PRO A 116 12.46 11.88 4.13
C PRO A 116 12.27 10.37 3.97
N ILE A 117 11.93 9.90 2.77
CA ILE A 117 11.78 8.46 2.48
C ILE A 117 13.16 7.79 2.52
N LEU A 118 14.20 8.46 2.01
CA LEU A 118 15.59 7.98 2.10
C LEU A 118 16.11 7.97 3.53
N GLU A 119 15.83 9.01 4.32
CA GLU A 119 16.21 9.12 5.74
C GLU A 119 15.63 7.98 6.60
N LEU A 120 14.42 7.51 6.27
CA LEU A 120 13.79 6.36 6.93
C LEU A 120 14.32 4.99 6.45
N GLY A 121 15.36 4.99 5.61
CA GLY A 121 16.01 3.81 5.08
C GLY A 121 15.16 3.05 4.06
N LEU A 122 14.29 3.74 3.31
CA LEU A 122 13.44 3.14 2.27
C LEU A 122 13.98 3.35 0.85
N GLY A 123 15.26 3.73 0.72
CA GLY A 123 15.88 4.07 -0.58
C GLY A 123 16.02 2.93 -1.59
N TYR A 124 15.81 1.68 -1.17
CA TYR A 124 15.82 0.49 -2.02
C TYR A 124 14.47 0.21 -2.70
N ILE A 125 13.40 0.88 -2.28
CA ILE A 125 12.06 0.73 -2.87
C ILE A 125 12.04 1.44 -4.22
N SER A 126 11.36 0.86 -5.20
CA SER A 126 11.01 1.49 -6.47
C SER A 126 9.57 2.01 -6.45
N LEU A 127 9.26 3.02 -7.28
CA LEU A 127 7.92 3.62 -7.34
C LEU A 127 6.88 2.69 -7.97
N ASP A 128 7.30 1.74 -8.81
CA ASP A 128 6.44 0.76 -9.45
C ASP A 128 6.12 -0.47 -8.57
N ARG A 129 6.74 -0.58 -7.39
CA ARG A 129 6.56 -1.70 -6.48
C ARG A 129 5.14 -1.73 -5.90
N ALA A 130 4.48 -2.87 -6.03
CA ALA A 130 3.14 -3.06 -5.51
C ALA A 130 3.12 -3.05 -3.97
N THR A 131 2.29 -2.21 -3.37
CA THR A 131 2.09 -2.07 -1.91
C THR A 131 1.90 -3.40 -1.15
N PRO A 132 1.20 -4.42 -1.67
CA PRO A 132 1.04 -5.71 -0.98
C PRO A 132 2.33 -6.50 -0.80
N THR A 133 3.40 -6.15 -1.51
CA THR A 133 4.72 -6.79 -1.40
C THR A 133 5.61 -6.12 -0.35
N LEU A 134 5.12 -5.05 0.29
CA LEU A 134 5.83 -4.37 1.35
C LEU A 134 5.74 -5.18 2.65
N SER A 135 6.86 -5.27 3.36
CA SER A 135 6.98 -5.75 4.73
C SER A 135 6.11 -4.92 5.68
N VAL A 136 5.73 -5.52 6.80
CA VAL A 136 4.79 -4.95 7.78
C VAL A 136 5.19 -3.52 8.25
N GLY A 137 6.48 -3.18 8.26
CA GLY A 137 6.99 -1.87 8.69
C GLY A 137 7.32 -0.86 7.58
N GLU A 138 7.33 -1.26 6.31
CA GLU A 138 7.57 -0.34 5.17
C GLU A 138 6.42 0.66 4.98
N PRO A 139 5.12 0.27 4.97
CA PRO A 139 4.01 1.20 4.84
C PRO A 139 3.94 2.23 5.97
N GLN A 140 4.29 1.81 7.20
CA GLN A 140 4.32 2.71 8.36
C GLN A 140 5.40 3.79 8.19
N ARG A 141 6.60 3.41 7.76
CA ARG A 141 7.69 4.36 7.49
C ARG A 141 7.35 5.28 6.31
N LEU A 142 6.75 4.75 5.24
CA LEU A 142 6.32 5.57 4.11
C LEU A 142 5.25 6.60 4.53
N CYS A 143 4.32 6.20 5.38
CA CYS A 143 3.33 7.09 5.98
C CYS A 143 3.99 8.18 6.84
N LEU A 144 4.99 7.81 7.65
CA LEU A 144 5.76 8.77 8.46
C LEU A 144 6.51 9.79 7.60
N ALA A 145 7.22 9.37 6.54
CA ALA A 145 7.87 10.28 5.60
C ALA A 145 6.88 11.29 4.99
N THR A 146 5.69 10.78 4.65
CA THR A 146 4.60 11.62 4.12
C THR A 146 4.09 12.62 5.16
N GLN A 147 3.92 12.20 6.42
CA GLN A 147 3.46 13.06 7.52
C GLN A 147 4.47 14.16 7.89
N LEU A 148 5.76 13.85 7.91
CA LEU A 148 6.84 14.81 8.18
C LEU A 148 6.79 16.00 7.19
N ARG A 149 6.36 15.74 5.95
CA ARG A 149 6.24 16.77 4.92
C ARG A 149 4.96 17.61 5.01
N PHE A 150 3.85 17.03 5.46
CA PHE A 150 2.56 17.74 5.52
C PHE A 150 2.40 18.66 6.74
N GLY A 151 3.43 18.81 7.58
CA GLY A 151 3.37 19.65 8.78
C GLY A 151 2.25 19.23 9.72
N LEU A 152 1.86 17.96 9.70
CA LEU A 152 0.81 17.44 10.57
C LEU A 152 1.36 17.36 12.00
N PHE A 153 1.01 18.36 12.81
CA PHE A 153 1.32 18.38 14.23
C PHE A 153 0.32 17.47 14.98
N GLY A 154 0.84 16.52 15.76
CA GLY A 154 0.05 15.57 16.54
C GLY A 154 -0.16 14.22 15.84
N VAL A 155 0.85 13.35 15.92
CA VAL A 155 0.75 11.98 15.39
C VAL A 155 0.27 11.05 16.50
N LEU A 156 -0.95 10.50 16.34
CA LEU A 156 -1.43 9.40 17.17
C LEU A 156 -1.06 8.07 16.51
N THR A 157 -0.21 7.28 17.17
CA THR A 157 0.15 5.93 16.71
C THR A 157 -0.34 4.87 17.71
N VAL A 158 -1.00 3.82 17.21
CA VAL A 158 -1.34 2.64 18.02
C VAL A 158 -0.24 1.60 17.89
N ARG A 159 0.30 1.13 19.02
CA ARG A 159 1.43 0.20 19.02
C ARG A 159 1.44 -0.70 20.24
N GLN A 160 1.87 -1.94 20.05
CA GLN A 160 1.87 -2.96 21.10
C GLN A 160 3.18 -3.03 21.92
N ARG A 161 4.29 -2.43 21.47
CA ARG A 161 5.61 -2.58 22.12
C ARG A 161 6.51 -1.36 22.04
N GLY A 162 6.78 -0.65 23.15
CA GLY A 162 7.96 0.25 23.34
C GLY A 162 7.73 1.76 23.22
N ALA A 163 6.89 2.39 24.05
CA ALA A 163 6.42 3.77 23.83
C ALA A 163 7.30 4.86 24.47
N THR A 164 8.60 4.56 24.65
CA THR A 164 9.53 5.42 25.39
C THR A 164 9.87 6.73 24.67
N PHE A 165 9.77 6.76 23.33
CA PHE A 165 9.98 7.95 22.52
C PHE A 165 8.72 8.83 22.36
N ALA A 166 7.57 8.37 22.84
CA ALA A 166 6.32 9.12 22.71
C ALA A 166 6.30 10.30 23.69
N GLY A 167 5.86 11.48 23.24
CA GLY A 167 5.63 12.61 24.14
C GLY A 167 4.44 12.38 25.09
N TRP A 168 3.50 11.53 24.69
CA TRP A 168 2.30 11.18 25.47
C TRP A 168 1.89 9.74 25.17
N VAL A 169 1.48 8.99 26.18
CA VAL A 169 1.02 7.60 26.08
C VAL A 169 -0.40 7.51 26.62
N ILE A 170 -1.30 6.86 25.88
CA ILE A 170 -2.64 6.48 26.33
C ILE A 170 -2.70 4.95 26.32
N ASP A 171 -2.79 4.33 27.50
CA ASP A 171 -2.93 2.89 27.64
C ASP A 171 -4.41 2.51 27.69
N LEU A 172 -4.81 1.61 26.80
CA LEU A 172 -6.19 1.10 26.72
C LEU A 172 -6.25 -0.30 27.33
N GLY A 173 -7.18 -0.52 28.26
CA GLY A 173 -7.26 -1.78 28.98
C GLY A 173 -8.46 -1.86 29.92
N PRO A 174 -8.48 -2.82 30.86
CA PRO A 174 -7.44 -3.81 31.18
C PRO A 174 -7.37 -5.05 30.23
N GLY A 175 -8.31 -5.23 29.31
CA GLY A 175 -8.34 -6.35 28.37
C GLY A 175 -8.76 -5.97 26.95
N GLY A 176 -8.86 -6.96 26.07
CA GLY A 176 -9.54 -6.81 24.78
C GLY A 176 -11.03 -7.14 24.88
N GLY A 177 -11.82 -6.75 23.87
CA GLY A 177 -13.26 -7.02 23.84
C GLY A 177 -14.02 -6.30 24.95
N ASP A 178 -14.98 -6.98 25.58
CA ASP A 178 -15.86 -6.42 26.62
C ASP A 178 -15.12 -5.97 27.89
N ALA A 179 -13.90 -6.48 28.10
CA ALA A 179 -13.02 -6.07 29.21
C ALA A 179 -12.12 -4.87 28.86
N GLY A 180 -12.24 -4.31 27.65
CA GLY A 180 -11.47 -3.17 27.16
C GLY A 180 -12.24 -1.86 27.14
N GLY A 181 -11.79 -0.93 26.29
CA GLY A 181 -12.47 0.34 26.02
C GLY A 181 -12.34 1.42 27.11
N ARG A 182 -11.54 1.17 28.16
CA ARG A 182 -11.22 2.17 29.18
C ARG A 182 -9.77 2.65 29.04
N ILE A 183 -9.55 3.93 29.37
CA ILE A 183 -8.21 4.47 29.53
C ILE A 183 -7.70 3.98 30.89
N ALA A 184 -6.71 3.09 30.87
CA ALA A 184 -6.09 2.55 32.08
C ALA A 184 -5.06 3.52 32.66
N ALA A 185 -4.35 4.25 31.80
CA ALA A 185 -3.43 5.31 32.16
C ALA A 185 -3.25 6.27 30.98
N SER A 186 -2.96 7.54 31.25
CA SER A 186 -2.67 8.54 30.22
C SER A 186 -1.70 9.58 30.75
N GLY A 187 -0.56 9.77 30.09
CA GLY A 187 0.46 10.73 30.50
C GLY A 187 1.81 10.53 29.80
N PRO A 188 2.86 11.26 30.20
CA PRO A 188 4.22 11.01 29.77
C PRO A 188 4.65 9.56 30.06
N PRO A 189 5.53 8.94 29.25
CA PRO A 189 5.93 7.54 29.42
C PRO A 189 6.44 7.20 30.83
N ALA A 190 7.14 8.12 31.49
CA ALA A 190 7.68 7.94 32.83
C ALA A 190 6.60 7.92 33.93
N GLU A 191 5.48 8.59 33.72
CA GLU A 191 4.32 8.56 34.64
C GLU A 191 3.52 7.29 34.43
N VAL A 192 3.20 6.96 33.18
CA VAL A 192 2.48 5.71 32.84
C VAL A 192 3.26 4.48 33.29
N ALA A 193 4.61 4.51 33.30
CA ALA A 193 5.43 3.42 33.80
C ALA A 193 5.23 3.10 35.30
N ARG A 194 4.61 4.00 36.08
CA ARG A 194 4.35 3.85 37.51
C ARG A 194 2.89 3.53 37.84
N GLU A 195 2.02 3.48 36.84
CA GLU A 195 0.58 3.25 37.02
C GLU A 195 0.28 1.75 37.15
N ASP A 196 -0.23 1.33 38.31
CA ASP A 196 -0.56 -0.08 38.61
C ASP A 196 -1.69 -0.64 37.73
N GLY A 197 -2.56 0.23 37.19
CA GLY A 197 -3.65 -0.16 36.30
C GLY A 197 -3.24 -0.40 34.84
N SER A 198 -2.02 -0.02 34.46
CA SER A 198 -1.55 -0.08 33.08
C SER A 198 -0.85 -1.41 32.78
N ARG A 199 -1.32 -2.14 31.77
CA ARG A 199 -0.63 -3.35 31.27
C ARG A 199 0.66 -3.01 30.52
N THR A 200 0.75 -1.77 30.05
CA THR A 200 1.92 -1.24 29.37
C THR A 200 3.01 -0.77 30.35
N ALA A 201 2.66 -0.44 31.61
CA ALA A 201 3.60 0.05 32.63
C ALA A 201 4.84 -0.83 32.86
N PRO A 202 4.74 -2.17 33.04
CA PRO A 202 5.94 -2.99 33.30
C PRO A 202 6.93 -2.99 32.13
N ASN A 203 6.43 -2.90 30.90
CA ASN A 203 7.28 -2.83 29.71
C ASN A 203 7.95 -1.45 29.59
N LEU A 204 7.24 -0.37 29.94
CA LEU A 204 7.82 0.97 29.96
C LEU A 204 8.88 1.13 31.06
N ALA A 205 8.60 0.64 32.27
CA ALA A 205 9.53 0.69 33.39
C ALA A 205 10.85 -0.07 33.09
N ARG A 206 10.78 -1.15 32.30
CA ARG A 206 11.97 -1.89 31.84
C ARG A 206 12.75 -1.16 30.73
N ALA A 207 12.07 -0.41 29.88
CA ALA A 207 12.65 0.20 28.70
C ALA A 207 13.15 1.65 28.92
N LEU A 208 12.65 2.34 29.95
CA LEU A 208 13.10 3.68 30.29
C LEU A 208 14.49 3.64 30.96
N PRO A 209 15.37 4.61 30.64
CA PRO A 209 16.66 4.72 31.31
C PRO A 209 16.44 4.95 32.81
N ARG A 210 17.16 4.20 33.64
CA ARG A 210 17.16 4.42 35.09
C ARG A 210 17.75 5.79 35.36
N ALA A 211 17.04 6.64 36.10
CA ALA A 211 17.57 7.89 36.59
C ALA A 211 18.86 7.59 37.38
N ARG A 212 19.96 8.25 37.01
CA ARG A 212 21.19 8.29 37.82
C ARG A 212 21.02 9.26 38.97
#